data_AF-A0A9D1ICX2-F1
#
_entry.id   AF-A0A9D1ICX2-F1
#
_cell.length_a   1.000
_cell.length_b   1.000
_cell.length_c   1.000
_cell.angle_alpha   90.00
_cell.angle_beta   90.00
_cell.angle_gamma   90.00
#
_symmetry.space_group_name_H-M   'P 1'
#
loop_
_entity.id
_entity.type
_entity.pdbx_description
1 polymer ?
#
loop_
_entity_poly.entity_id
_entity_poly.type
_entity_poly.pdbx_seq_one_letter_code
_entity_poly.pdbx_strand_id
1 'polypeptide(L)'
;MPTIYILLTNTRTAFSRLIGWSTGETYTHVAIALDRELRKVYSFARRNPRFLLPAGLVREDVRAGVYARAMDRPSRLYALEISDAAYRRLMDRLVSMLVERRNYRYSVLGVLACFFGIPLRRRKKFFCSQFVGEMLESSGQTNFVKPPALLHPNDFCAFEDLRLIYSGKLAGVTA
;
A
#
# COMPACT_ATOMS: atom_id res chain seq x y z
N MET A 1 18.42 10.15 -10.02
CA MET A 1 17.88 9.23 -9.00
C MET A 1 16.38 9.10 -9.24
N PRO A 2 15.87 7.89 -9.51
CA PRO A 2 14.43 7.66 -9.69
C PRO A 2 13.64 7.93 -8.41
N THR A 3 12.39 8.35 -8.56
CA THR A 3 11.46 8.64 -7.45
C THR A 3 10.27 7.69 -7.54
N ILE A 4 9.95 7.05 -6.42
CA ILE A 4 8.69 6.33 -6.25
C ILE A 4 7.77 7.11 -5.32
N TYR A 5 6.49 6.79 -5.36
CA TYR A 5 5.47 7.50 -4.59
C TYR A 5 4.69 6.54 -3.72
N ILE A 6 4.28 6.99 -2.55
CA ILE A 6 3.48 6.21 -1.61
C ILE A 6 2.20 6.98 -1.33
N LEU A 7 1.09 6.38 -1.75
CA LEU A 7 -0.23 6.95 -1.63
C LEU A 7 -0.94 6.32 -0.45
N LEU A 8 -1.23 7.11 0.59
CA LEU A 8 -2.06 6.73 1.71
C LEU A 8 -3.46 7.28 1.49
N THR A 9 -4.47 6.46 1.74
CA THR A 9 -5.87 6.83 1.55
C THR A 9 -6.77 6.26 2.63
N ASN A 10 -7.82 7.00 2.94
CA ASN A 10 -8.92 6.49 3.75
C ASN A 10 -10.03 5.98 2.83
N THR A 11 -9.95 4.71 2.44
CA THR A 11 -10.94 4.07 1.57
C THR A 11 -12.04 3.35 2.35
N ARG A 12 -11.91 3.19 3.68
CA ARG A 12 -12.83 2.42 4.56
C ARG A 12 -13.17 1.01 4.05
N THR A 13 -12.34 0.43 3.17
CA THR A 13 -12.72 -0.72 2.34
C THR A 13 -12.02 -2.04 2.66
N ALA A 14 -11.41 -2.27 3.81
CA ALA A 14 -11.13 -3.65 4.24
C ALA A 14 -10.79 -3.70 5.72
N PHE A 15 -9.83 -2.87 6.12
CA PHE A 15 -9.29 -2.82 7.47
C PHE A 15 -10.38 -2.51 8.51
N SER A 16 -11.16 -1.45 8.29
CA SER A 16 -12.23 -1.01 9.20
C SER A 16 -13.45 -1.93 9.28
N ARG A 17 -13.74 -2.72 8.23
CA ARG A 17 -14.88 -3.65 8.23
C ARG A 17 -14.50 -5.05 8.72
N LEU A 18 -13.25 -5.47 8.52
CA LEU A 18 -12.81 -6.83 8.80
C LEU A 18 -12.38 -7.02 10.26
N ILE A 19 -11.96 -5.95 10.94
CA ILE A 19 -11.62 -5.95 12.37
C ILE A 19 -12.80 -5.44 13.22
N GLY A 20 -13.89 -4.96 12.61
CA GLY A 20 -15.09 -4.47 13.31
C GLY A 20 -14.85 -3.25 14.22
N TRP A 21 -13.63 -2.72 14.26
CA TRP A 21 -13.20 -1.69 15.18
C TRP A 21 -12.64 -0.49 14.43
N SER A 22 -13.03 0.69 14.90
CA SER A 22 -12.41 1.96 14.58
C SER A 22 -11.00 1.94 15.17
N THR A 23 -9.98 1.59 14.38
CA THR A 23 -8.58 1.70 14.81
C THR A 23 -8.13 3.16 15.02
N GLY A 24 -9.04 4.15 15.00
CA GLY A 24 -8.71 5.57 15.13
C GLY A 24 -7.82 6.10 13.99
N GLU A 25 -7.52 5.24 13.03
CA GLU A 25 -6.49 5.45 12.03
C GLU A 25 -7.00 6.31 10.87
N THR A 26 -6.27 7.38 10.59
CA THR A 26 -6.63 8.36 9.55
C THR A 26 -6.58 7.74 8.16
N TYR A 27 -5.60 6.88 7.87
CA TYR A 27 -5.47 6.17 6.60
C TYR A 27 -5.71 4.67 6.78
N THR A 28 -6.45 4.05 5.86
CA THR A 28 -6.82 2.62 5.94
C THR A 28 -6.28 1.78 4.79
N HIS A 29 -5.60 2.42 3.84
CA HIS A 29 -5.05 1.78 2.67
C HIS A 29 -3.79 2.52 2.22
N VAL A 30 -2.84 1.77 1.67
CA VAL A 30 -1.58 2.29 1.16
C VAL A 30 -1.23 1.57 -0.15
N ALA A 31 -0.70 2.33 -1.10
CA ALA A 31 -0.27 1.83 -2.40
C ALA A 31 1.06 2.45 -2.81
N ILE A 32 1.82 1.73 -3.64
CA ILE A 32 3.03 2.24 -4.26
C ILE A 32 2.73 2.70 -5.69
N ALA A 33 3.23 3.86 -6.08
CA ALA A 33 3.14 4.39 -7.44
C ALA A 33 4.53 4.63 -8.03
N LEU A 34 4.67 4.33 -9.32
CA LEU A 34 5.94 4.45 -10.05
C LEU A 34 6.07 5.75 -10.85
N ASP A 35 5.05 6.60 -10.80
CA ASP A 35 5.01 7.89 -11.47
C ASP A 35 4.22 8.88 -10.62
N ARG A 36 4.55 10.16 -10.79
CA ARG A 36 3.90 11.25 -10.04
C ARG A 36 2.43 11.35 -10.42
N GLU A 37 2.13 10.99 -11.67
CA GLU A 37 0.81 11.03 -12.26
C GLU A 37 -0.13 9.93 -11.76
N LEU A 38 0.33 9.07 -10.85
CA LEU A 38 -0.43 7.97 -10.27
C LEU A 38 -1.08 7.05 -11.33
N ARG A 39 -0.48 6.94 -12.52
CA ARG A 39 -0.95 6.07 -13.62
C ARG A 39 -0.55 4.61 -13.39
N LYS A 40 0.53 4.38 -12.66
CA LYS A 40 1.08 3.06 -12.32
C LYS A 40 1.08 2.87 -10.80
N VAL A 41 -0.12 2.76 -10.23
CA VAL A 41 -0.35 2.49 -8.80
C VAL A 41 -0.56 1.00 -8.58
N TYR A 42 0.10 0.43 -7.59
CA TYR A 42 0.04 -1.00 -7.25
C TYR A 42 -0.20 -1.19 -5.77
N SER A 43 -1.05 -2.16 -5.43
CA SER A 43 -1.28 -2.55 -4.04
C SER A 43 -1.89 -3.95 -3.95
N PHE A 44 -2.02 -4.44 -2.72
CA PHE A 44 -2.88 -5.58 -2.42
C PHE A 44 -4.27 -5.09 -2.06
N ALA A 45 -5.18 -5.21 -3.02
CA ALA A 45 -6.57 -4.78 -2.88
C ALA A 45 -7.52 -5.78 -3.53
N ARG A 46 -8.81 -5.44 -3.48
CA ARG A 46 -9.88 -6.29 -4.00
C ARG A 46 -9.85 -6.26 -5.52
N ARG A 47 -10.05 -7.41 -6.17
CA ARG A 47 -10.14 -7.47 -7.64
C ARG A 47 -11.49 -6.95 -8.15
N ASN A 48 -12.54 -7.06 -7.34
CA ASN A 48 -13.86 -6.54 -7.63
C ASN A 48 -14.31 -5.61 -6.49
N PRO A 49 -14.62 -4.32 -6.74
CA PRO A 49 -15.08 -3.38 -5.71
C PRO A 49 -16.38 -3.79 -5.01
N ARG A 50 -17.18 -4.71 -5.58
CA ARG A 50 -18.44 -5.21 -5.00
C ARG A 50 -18.25 -6.24 -3.89
N PHE A 51 -17.18 -7.04 -3.94
CA PHE A 51 -16.93 -8.13 -2.99
C PHE A 51 -15.69 -7.86 -2.12
N LEU A 52 -15.61 -8.46 -0.93
CA LEU A 52 -14.41 -8.37 -0.06
C LEU A 52 -13.26 -9.25 -0.57
N LEU A 53 -13.60 -10.42 -1.10
CA LEU A 53 -12.70 -11.40 -1.71
C LEU A 53 -13.32 -11.88 -3.03
N PRO A 54 -12.52 -12.34 -4.01
CA PRO A 54 -11.07 -12.48 -4.00
C PRO A 54 -10.31 -11.14 -4.10
N ALA A 55 -9.21 -11.04 -3.34
CA ALA A 55 -8.31 -9.90 -3.31
C ALA A 55 -6.85 -10.38 -3.46
N GLY A 56 -5.97 -9.52 -3.94
CA GLY A 56 -4.57 -9.83 -4.23
C GLY A 56 -3.85 -8.65 -4.87
N LEU A 57 -2.71 -8.89 -5.50
CA LEU A 57 -1.97 -7.85 -6.21
C LEU A 57 -2.78 -7.30 -7.39
N VAL A 58 -2.97 -5.99 -7.43
CA VAL A 58 -3.68 -5.27 -8.50
C VAL A 58 -2.91 -4.03 -8.92
N ARG A 59 -3.13 -3.62 -10.18
CA ARG A 59 -2.86 -2.25 -10.62
C ARG A 59 -4.14 -1.46 -10.36
N GLU A 60 -4.05 -0.42 -9.55
CA GLU A 60 -5.20 0.41 -9.21
C GLU A 60 -5.28 1.63 -10.11
N ASP A 61 -6.51 2.08 -10.33
CA ASP A 61 -6.80 3.37 -10.95
C ASP A 61 -7.37 4.27 -9.85
N VAL A 62 -6.63 5.33 -9.51
CA VAL A 62 -7.00 6.30 -8.47
C VAL A 62 -8.28 7.08 -8.81
N ARG A 63 -8.73 7.04 -10.07
CA ARG A 63 -9.99 7.66 -10.52
C ARG A 63 -11.16 6.68 -10.62
N ALA A 64 -10.94 5.38 -10.35
CA ALA A 64 -11.97 4.35 -10.50
C ALA A 64 -12.14 3.50 -9.23
N GLY A 65 -13.13 2.60 -9.30
CA GLY A 65 -13.34 1.54 -8.32
C GLY A 65 -13.51 2.04 -6.88
N VAL A 66 -12.62 1.58 -6.00
CA VAL A 66 -12.66 1.90 -4.57
C VAL A 66 -12.25 3.35 -4.29
N TYR A 67 -11.27 3.86 -5.03
CA TYR A 67 -10.80 5.24 -4.88
C TYR A 67 -11.84 6.27 -5.32
N ALA A 68 -12.58 5.99 -6.39
CA ALA A 68 -13.70 6.85 -6.83
C ALA A 68 -14.74 7.09 -5.73
N ARG A 69 -14.95 6.12 -4.83
CA ARG A 69 -15.88 6.23 -3.68
C ARG A 69 -15.27 6.93 -2.47
N ALA A 70 -13.97 7.24 -2.52
CA ALA A 70 -13.19 7.85 -1.45
C ALA A 70 -12.64 9.24 -1.84
N MET A 71 -13.16 9.84 -2.91
CA MET A 71 -12.66 11.11 -3.45
C MET A 71 -12.72 12.28 -2.46
N ASP A 72 -13.70 12.27 -1.56
CA ASP A 72 -13.88 13.25 -0.50
C ASP A 72 -13.03 12.97 0.76
N ARG A 73 -12.34 11.83 0.79
CA ARG A 73 -11.65 11.32 1.98
C ARG A 73 -10.21 11.80 2.08
N PRO A 74 -9.65 11.86 3.31
CA PRO A 74 -8.24 12.20 3.50
C PRO A 74 -7.30 11.26 2.75
N SER A 75 -6.28 11.84 2.13
CA SER A 75 -5.15 11.17 1.51
C SER A 75 -3.84 11.92 1.78
N ARG A 76 -2.73 11.20 1.67
CA ARG A 76 -1.38 11.76 1.61
C ARG A 76 -0.60 11.10 0.49
N LEU A 77 0.22 11.87 -0.20
CA LEU A 77 1.18 11.37 -1.16
C LEU A 77 2.58 11.73 -0.67
N TYR A 78 3.41 10.70 -0.57
CA TYR A 78 4.83 10.84 -0.26
C TYR A 78 5.66 10.53 -1.50
N ALA A 79 6.80 11.21 -1.62
CA ALA A 79 7.84 10.91 -2.58
C ALA A 79 9.05 10.30 -1.86
N LEU A 80 9.65 9.29 -2.49
CA LEU A 80 10.87 8.67 -2.01
C LEU A 80 11.86 8.59 -3.18
N GLU A 81 12.97 9.30 -3.02
CA GLU A 81 14.09 9.20 -3.96
C GLU A 81 14.91 7.97 -3.59
N ILE A 82 15.17 7.12 -4.57
CA ILE A 82 15.95 5.89 -4.39
C ILE A 82 17.06 5.82 -5.44
N SER A 83 18.11 5.06 -5.15
CA SER A 83 19.17 4.82 -6.12
C SER A 83 18.66 4.01 -7.31
N ASP A 84 19.33 4.12 -8.46
CA ASP A 84 18.99 3.33 -9.64
C ASP A 84 19.05 1.82 -9.38
N ALA A 85 19.97 1.37 -8.53
CA ALA A 85 20.06 -0.03 -8.10
C ALA A 85 18.85 -0.44 -7.24
N ALA A 86 18.42 0.42 -6.31
CA ALA A 86 17.22 0.19 -5.50
C ALA A 86 15.95 0.13 -6.36
N TYR A 87 15.82 1.04 -7.33
CA TYR A 87 14.71 1.06 -8.25
C TYR A 87 14.67 -0.20 -9.13
N ARG A 88 15.81 -0.66 -9.64
CA ARG A 88 15.88 -1.93 -10.39
C ARG A 88 15.41 -3.12 -9.56
N ARG A 89 15.90 -3.28 -8.33
CA ARG A 89 15.44 -4.35 -7.41
C ARG A 89 13.94 -4.29 -7.16
N LEU A 90 13.40 -3.10 -6.91
CA LEU A 90 11.99 -2.86 -6.70
C LEU A 90 11.18 -3.26 -7.94
N MET A 91 11.62 -2.86 -9.13
CA MET A 91 10.98 -3.19 -10.39
C MET A 91 11.03 -4.69 -10.69
N ASP A 92 12.18 -5.34 -10.53
CA ASP A 92 12.34 -6.78 -10.74
C ASP A 92 11.40 -7.58 -9.83
N ARG A 93 11.32 -7.17 -8.55
CA ARG A 93 10.40 -7.76 -7.59
C ARG A 93 8.94 -7.55 -8.00
N LEU A 94 8.56 -6.32 -8.33
CA LEU A 94 7.19 -5.99 -8.71
C LEU A 94 6.76 -6.74 -9.99
N VAL A 95 7.61 -6.76 -11.01
CA VAL A 95 7.36 -7.47 -12.28
C VAL A 95 7.22 -8.97 -12.04
N SER A 96 8.12 -9.57 -11.25
CA SER A 96 8.01 -10.99 -10.85
C SER A 96 6.68 -11.29 -10.16
N MET A 97 6.25 -10.42 -9.23
CA MET A 97 4.95 -10.58 -8.56
C MET A 97 3.77 -10.40 -9.52
N LEU A 98 3.88 -9.49 -10.50
CA LEU A 98 2.85 -9.25 -11.52
C LEU A 98 2.69 -10.43 -12.49
N VAL A 99 3.80 -11.06 -12.89
CA VAL A 99 3.78 -12.29 -13.72
C VAL A 99 3.01 -13.39 -13.00
N GLU A 100 3.29 -13.57 -11.70
CA GLU A 100 2.62 -14.58 -10.87
C GLU A 100 1.36 -14.06 -10.16
N ARG A 101 0.78 -12.91 -10.56
CA ARG A 101 -0.28 -12.19 -9.79
C ARG A 101 -1.49 -13.04 -9.41
N ARG A 102 -1.80 -14.08 -10.20
CA ARG A 102 -2.92 -15.00 -9.94
C ARG A 102 -2.68 -15.84 -8.68
N ASN A 103 -1.42 -16.10 -8.34
CA ASN A 103 -0.99 -16.87 -7.17
C ASN A 103 -0.93 -16.03 -5.89
N TYR A 104 -0.87 -14.71 -6.01
CA TYR A 104 -0.89 -13.79 -4.87
C TYR A 104 -2.32 -13.54 -4.38
N ARG A 105 -2.53 -13.71 -3.07
CA ARG A 105 -3.82 -13.51 -2.41
C ARG A 105 -3.72 -12.53 -1.25
N TYR A 106 -4.84 -11.90 -0.90
CA TYR A 106 -4.90 -11.05 0.28
C TYR A 106 -4.80 -11.87 1.57
N SER A 107 -4.01 -11.40 2.53
CA SER A 107 -3.79 -12.08 3.81
C SER A 107 -4.73 -11.56 4.90
N VAL A 108 -5.97 -12.07 4.95
CA VAL A 108 -6.93 -11.76 6.03
C VAL A 108 -6.36 -12.15 7.40
N LEU A 109 -5.76 -13.33 7.51
CA LEU A 109 -5.12 -13.79 8.74
C LEU A 109 -3.90 -12.92 9.10
N GLY A 110 -3.16 -12.41 8.11
CA GLY A 110 -2.06 -11.49 8.34
C GLY A 110 -2.53 -10.15 8.92
N VAL A 111 -3.68 -9.64 8.47
CA VAL A 111 -4.30 -8.43 9.04
C VAL A 111 -4.69 -8.65 10.51
N LEU A 112 -5.33 -9.78 10.83
CA LEU A 112 -5.69 -10.11 12.22
C LEU A 112 -4.44 -10.30 13.09
N ALA A 113 -3.41 -10.99 12.58
CA ALA A 113 -2.16 -11.16 13.30
C ALA A 113 -1.46 -9.82 13.55
N CYS A 114 -1.41 -8.94 12.55
CA CYS A 114 -0.87 -7.57 12.66
C CYS A 114 -1.59 -6.77 13.77
N PHE A 115 -2.92 -6.87 13.84
CA PHE A 115 -3.72 -6.24 14.90
C PHE A 115 -3.34 -6.73 16.31
N PHE A 116 -3.07 -8.03 16.47
CA PHE A 116 -2.58 -8.59 17.74
C PHE A 116 -1.07 -8.44 17.95
N GLY A 117 -0.35 -7.71 17.09
CA GLY A 117 1.10 -7.54 17.20
C GLY A 117 1.92 -8.79 16.83
N ILE A 118 1.32 -9.76 16.15
CA ILE A 118 1.96 -11.02 15.74
C ILE A 118 2.46 -10.89 14.29
N PRO A 119 3.78 -10.96 14.03
CA PRO A 119 4.37 -10.75 12.70
C PRO A 119 4.20 -11.98 11.79
N LEU A 120 2.97 -12.28 11.38
CA LEU A 120 2.66 -13.45 10.55
C LEU A 120 2.99 -13.20 9.07
N ARG A 121 4.11 -13.77 8.61
CA ARG A 121 4.48 -13.79 7.17
C ARG A 121 3.99 -15.09 6.52
N ARG A 122 3.34 -14.97 5.36
CA ARG A 122 2.87 -16.13 4.57
C ARG A 122 3.27 -15.96 3.10
N ARG A 123 3.83 -17.02 2.51
CA ARG A 123 4.25 -17.02 1.11
C ARG A 123 3.08 -16.63 0.19
N LYS A 124 3.32 -15.67 -0.72
CA LYS A 124 2.34 -15.19 -1.71
C LYS A 124 1.04 -14.62 -1.09
N LYS A 125 1.06 -14.24 0.20
CA LYS A 125 -0.10 -13.63 0.87
C LYS A 125 0.30 -12.35 1.59
N PHE A 126 -0.31 -11.25 1.19
CA PHE A 126 0.01 -9.91 1.70
C PHE A 126 -1.25 -9.10 1.95
N PHE A 127 -1.16 -8.11 2.83
CA PHE A 127 -2.08 -6.98 2.87
C PHE A 127 -1.36 -5.72 2.39
N CYS A 128 -2.08 -4.61 2.20
CA CYS A 128 -1.58 -3.44 1.50
C CYS A 128 -0.31 -2.85 2.13
N SER A 129 -0.30 -2.61 3.44
CA SER A 129 0.86 -2.04 4.15
C SER A 129 2.03 -3.01 4.26
N GLN A 130 1.79 -4.30 4.48
CA GLN A 130 2.86 -5.31 4.42
C GLN A 130 3.53 -5.33 3.05
N PHE A 131 2.74 -5.31 1.97
CA PHE A 131 3.28 -5.30 0.62
C PHE A 131 4.17 -4.07 0.37
N VAL A 132 3.67 -2.86 0.67
CA VAL A 132 4.46 -1.63 0.46
C VAL A 132 5.73 -1.65 1.33
N GLY A 133 5.63 -2.09 2.59
CA GLY A 133 6.78 -2.26 3.47
C GLY A 133 7.83 -3.22 2.91
N GLU A 134 7.43 -4.40 2.42
CA GLU A 134 8.37 -5.36 1.82
C GLU A 134 8.97 -4.86 0.49
N MET A 135 8.22 -4.09 -0.31
CA MET A 135 8.78 -3.47 -1.52
C MET A 135 9.88 -2.46 -1.19
N LEU A 136 9.67 -1.65 -0.15
CA LEU A 136 10.67 -0.71 0.36
C LEU A 136 11.87 -1.43 0.99
N GLU A 137 11.64 -2.46 1.81
CA GLU A 137 12.71 -3.30 2.38
C GLU A 137 13.57 -3.90 1.26
N SER A 138 12.95 -4.41 0.19
CA SER A 138 13.67 -4.96 -0.97
C SER A 138 14.45 -3.92 -1.79
N SER A 139 14.07 -2.65 -1.73
CA SER A 139 14.81 -1.56 -2.36
C SER A 139 16.01 -1.11 -1.51
N GLY A 140 16.14 -1.61 -0.28
CA GLY A 140 17.22 -1.28 0.66
C GLY A 140 16.81 -0.30 1.76
N GLN A 141 15.53 0.09 1.80
CA GLN A 141 14.99 0.97 2.82
C GLN A 141 14.60 0.14 4.04
N THR A 142 15.44 0.19 5.08
CA THR A 142 15.33 -0.69 6.25
C THR A 142 14.98 0.05 7.54
N ASN A 143 14.79 1.37 7.48
CA ASN A 143 14.49 2.24 8.62
C ASN A 143 13.04 2.11 9.14
N PHE A 144 12.46 0.92 9.05
CA PHE A 144 11.15 0.67 9.67
C PHE A 144 11.31 0.43 11.16
N VAL A 145 10.55 1.17 11.96
CA VAL A 145 10.44 0.97 13.42
C VAL A 145 9.91 -0.44 13.76
N LYS A 146 9.21 -1.10 12.81
CA LYS A 146 8.69 -2.45 12.98
C LYS A 146 8.71 -3.26 11.67
N PRO A 147 8.69 -4.61 11.73
CA PRO A 147 8.68 -5.45 10.54
C PRO A 147 7.50 -5.15 9.61
N PRO A 148 7.65 -5.29 8.28
CA PRO A 148 6.56 -5.10 7.32
C PRO A 148 5.24 -5.83 7.65
N ALA A 149 5.30 -7.02 8.25
CA ALA A 149 4.12 -7.79 8.66
C ALA A 149 3.32 -7.14 9.81
N LEU A 150 3.85 -6.08 10.45
CA LEU A 150 3.21 -5.30 11.51
C LEU A 150 2.94 -3.85 11.09
N LEU A 151 3.31 -3.45 9.87
CA LEU A 151 3.05 -2.11 9.36
C LEU A 151 1.57 -1.89 9.11
N HIS A 152 1.06 -0.80 9.63
CA HIS A 152 -0.21 -0.18 9.34
C HIS A 152 0.01 0.97 8.35
N PRO A 153 -1.02 1.37 7.58
CA PRO A 153 -0.89 2.48 6.62
C PRO A 153 -0.40 3.78 7.26
N ASN A 154 -0.76 4.07 8.52
CA ASN A 154 -0.35 5.31 9.17
C ASN A 154 1.13 5.34 9.60
N ASP A 155 1.79 4.18 9.73
CA ASP A 155 3.21 4.15 10.10
C ASP A 155 4.10 4.78 9.02
N PHE A 156 3.65 4.77 7.76
CA PHE A 156 4.33 5.45 6.67
C PHE A 156 4.34 6.98 6.87
N CYS A 157 3.47 7.55 7.70
CA CYS A 157 3.55 8.98 8.02
C CYS A 157 4.76 9.35 8.89
N ALA A 158 5.36 8.38 9.58
CA ALA A 158 6.52 8.58 10.46
C ALA A 158 7.83 8.10 9.82
N PHE A 159 7.81 7.68 8.56
CA PHE A 159 9.01 7.21 7.86
C PHE A 159 9.84 8.40 7.38
N GLU A 160 11.03 8.58 7.93
CA GLU A 160 11.86 9.79 7.74
C GLU A 160 12.26 10.02 6.28
N ASP A 161 12.54 8.95 5.53
CA ASP A 161 12.94 9.08 4.13
C ASP A 161 11.76 9.46 3.20
N LEU A 162 10.52 9.41 3.70
CA LEU A 162 9.33 9.80 2.92
C LEU A 162 9.08 11.30 3.02
N ARG A 163 9.29 12.00 1.90
CA ARG A 163 8.96 13.41 1.77
C ARG A 163 7.48 13.58 1.45
N LEU A 164 6.71 14.20 2.34
CA LEU A 164 5.32 14.55 2.08
C LEU A 164 5.23 15.58 0.95
N ILE A 165 4.51 15.23 -0.13
CA ILE A 165 4.31 16.13 -1.29
C ILE A 165 2.85 16.54 -1.49
N TYR A 166 1.91 15.84 -0.86
CA TYR A 166 0.50 16.20 -0.86
C TYR A 166 -0.19 15.71 0.41
N SER A 167 -1.06 16.54 0.99
CA SER A 167 -1.98 16.16 2.06
C SER A 167 -3.31 16.86 1.85
N GLY A 168 -4.40 16.12 1.76
CA GLY A 168 -5.71 16.70 1.46
C GLY A 168 -6.76 15.65 1.17
N LYS A 169 -7.74 15.99 0.33
CA LYS A 169 -8.75 15.05 -0.15
C LYS A 169 -8.18 14.24 -1.31
N LEU A 170 -8.59 12.97 -1.45
CA LEU A 170 -8.14 12.13 -2.56
C LEU A 170 -8.40 12.77 -3.93
N ALA A 171 -9.52 13.49 -4.12
CA ALA A 171 -9.82 14.19 -5.37
C ALA A 171 -8.75 15.23 -5.78
N GLY A 172 -8.01 15.78 -4.82
CA GLY A 172 -6.97 16.77 -5.07
C GLY A 172 -5.57 16.17 -5.24
N VAL A 173 -5.42 14.85 -5.10
CA VAL A 173 -4.13 14.21 -5.39
C VAL A 173 -3.94 14.25 -6.91
N THR A 174 -2.98 15.05 -7.38
CA THR A 174 -2.76 15.22 -8.81
C THR A 174 -2.23 13.94 -9.43
N ALA A 175 -2.71 13.68 -10.64
CA ALA A 175 -1.95 13.00 -11.67
C ALA A 175 -1.10 14.07 -12.37
#